data_AF-A0A2D6ZJN7-F1
#
_entry.id   AF-A0A2D6ZJN7-F1
#
_cell.length_a   1.000
_cell.length_b   1.000
_cell.length_c   1.000
_cell.angle_alpha   90.00
_cell.angle_beta   90.00
_cell.angle_gamma   90.00
#
_symmetry.space_group_name_H-M   'P 1'
#
loop_
_entity.id
_entity.type
_entity.pdbx_description
1 polymer ?
#
loop_
_entity_poly.entity_id
_entity_poly.type
_entity_poly.pdbx_seq_one_letter_code
_entity_poly.pdbx_strand_id
1 'polypeptide(L)'
;MGLIHGAVAQVFLILICGIALVTSGWWQRVTVSKKLGAGFTGIKGAIIAVICLVFVQLLLGATMRHQHAGLAIWDFPLAHGQVWPAMDAAAVAEYNENRLALQRQLHAQNQLLDEAGNPKTFLATGKEVQSWHVWLQMLHRIGAVATLVLVLSFVVKARRRLGQAHRFTKASYVLLAMILGQAGMGIWTILSNKAADVATMHVLLGAACLAMTSVLLMVAKRCEFVSDVAGRLAKRESAELPDAGRVTAVAV
;
A
#
# COMPACT_ATOMS: atom_id res chain seq x y z
N MET A 1 21.76 6.46 0.73
CA MET A 1 21.36 6.42 2.16
C MET A 1 19.86 6.50 2.39
N GLY A 2 19.09 7.34 1.68
CA GLY A 2 17.65 7.53 1.95
C GLY A 2 16.74 6.31 1.71
N LEU A 3 17.06 5.44 0.74
CA LEU A 3 16.26 4.25 0.43
C LEU A 3 16.29 3.22 1.57
N ILE A 4 17.50 2.96 2.10
CA ILE A 4 17.70 2.08 3.26
C ILE A 4 17.01 2.66 4.49
N HIS A 5 17.16 3.97 4.74
CA HIS A 5 16.49 4.64 5.86
C HIS A 5 14.97 4.50 5.78
N GLY A 6 14.37 4.75 4.61
CA GLY A 6 12.94 4.57 4.38
C GLY A 6 12.49 3.13 4.61
N ALA A 7 13.20 2.14 4.07
CA ALA A 7 12.87 0.73 4.25
C ALA A 7 12.96 0.30 5.74
N VAL A 8 14.01 0.70 6.44
CA VAL A 8 14.20 0.40 7.87
C VAL A 8 13.11 1.05 8.71
N ALA A 9 12.75 2.31 8.43
CA ALA A 9 11.65 2.98 9.11
C ALA A 9 10.31 2.27 8.93
N GLN A 10 10.02 1.74 7.73
CA GLN A 10 8.81 0.94 7.49
C GLN A 10 8.79 -0.35 8.31
N VAL A 11 9.91 -1.09 8.31
CA VAL A 11 10.02 -2.34 9.09
C VAL A 11 9.87 -2.05 10.59
N PHE A 12 10.49 -0.98 11.08
CA PHE A 12 10.37 -0.54 12.46
C PHE A 12 8.92 -0.18 12.84
N LEU A 13 8.21 0.57 11.97
CA LEU A 13 6.80 0.89 12.19
C LEU A 13 5.94 -0.38 12.24
N ILE A 14 6.13 -1.31 11.30
CA ILE A 14 5.41 -2.60 11.29
C ILE A 14 5.70 -3.39 12.57
N LEU A 15 6.95 -3.39 13.04
CA LEU A 15 7.34 -4.06 14.27
C LEU A 15 6.63 -3.46 15.48
N ILE A 16 6.61 -2.13 15.62
CA ILE A 16 5.90 -1.45 16.73
C ILE A 16 4.41 -1.80 16.69
N CYS A 17 3.76 -1.68 15.52
CA CYS A 17 2.36 -2.04 15.37
C CYS A 17 2.11 -3.53 15.69
N GLY A 18 3.05 -4.41 15.34
CA GLY A 18 3.00 -5.83 15.66
C GLY A 18 3.10 -6.11 17.16
N ILE A 19 4.05 -5.46 17.85
CA ILE A 19 4.19 -5.55 19.31
C ILE A 19 2.90 -5.08 19.98
N ALA A 20 2.40 -3.89 19.61
CA ALA A 20 1.16 -3.34 20.14
C ALA A 20 -0.05 -4.27 19.90
N LEU A 21 -0.12 -4.93 18.74
CA LEU A 21 -1.16 -5.91 18.45
C LEU A 21 -1.05 -7.14 19.36
N VAL A 22 0.14 -7.71 19.50
CA VAL A 22 0.36 -8.94 20.29
C VAL A 22 0.15 -8.70 21.80
N THR A 23 0.48 -7.50 22.29
CA THR A 23 0.24 -7.11 23.68
C THR A 23 -1.20 -6.64 23.93
N SER A 24 -2.00 -6.44 22.88
CA SER A 24 -3.39 -6.01 23.04
C SER A 24 -4.26 -7.09 23.68
N GLY A 25 -5.23 -6.66 24.49
CA GLY A 25 -6.23 -7.58 25.07
C GLY A 25 -7.07 -8.32 24.02
N TRP A 26 -7.17 -7.80 22.80
CA TRP A 26 -7.84 -8.50 21.70
C TRP A 26 -7.10 -9.79 21.31
N TRP A 27 -5.76 -9.76 21.23
CA TRP A 27 -4.95 -10.91 20.82
C TRP A 27 -5.10 -12.11 21.75
N GLN A 28 -5.27 -11.85 23.04
CA GLN A 28 -5.47 -12.87 24.07
C GLN A 28 -6.89 -13.46 24.05
N ARG A 29 -7.92 -12.65 23.74
CA ARG A 29 -9.33 -13.05 23.83
C ARG A 29 -9.93 -13.56 22.53
N VAL A 30 -9.20 -13.50 21.43
CA VAL A 30 -9.75 -13.85 20.10
C VAL A 30 -10.13 -15.33 20.05
N THR A 31 -11.41 -15.60 19.77
CA THR A 31 -11.95 -16.92 19.47
C THR A 31 -12.62 -16.88 18.10
N VAL A 32 -12.42 -17.93 17.29
CA VAL A 32 -12.84 -17.95 15.89
C VAL A 32 -13.43 -19.31 15.55
N SER A 33 -14.62 -19.32 14.95
CA SER A 33 -15.25 -20.53 14.42
C SER A 33 -14.49 -21.07 13.21
N LYS A 34 -14.51 -22.39 13.01
CA LYS A 34 -13.90 -23.09 11.86
C LYS A 34 -14.27 -22.49 10.51
N LYS A 35 -15.55 -22.10 10.34
CA LYS A 35 -16.04 -21.45 9.11
C LYS A 35 -15.37 -20.11 8.86
N LEU A 36 -15.21 -19.31 9.91
CA LEU A 36 -14.59 -17.99 9.82
C LEU A 36 -13.08 -18.11 9.61
N GLY A 37 -12.42 -19.08 10.24
CA GLY A 37 -11.01 -19.41 10.00
C GLY A 37 -10.70 -19.76 8.55
N ALA A 38 -11.52 -20.60 7.91
CA ALA A 38 -11.39 -20.89 6.48
C ALA A 38 -11.57 -19.64 5.59
N GLY A 39 -12.40 -18.69 6.03
CA GLY A 39 -12.53 -17.37 5.40
C GLY A 39 -11.21 -16.58 5.42
N PHE A 40 -10.50 -16.57 6.56
CA PHE A 40 -9.19 -15.92 6.71
C PHE A 40 -8.10 -16.57 5.84
N THR A 41 -8.06 -17.90 5.76
CA THR A 41 -7.13 -18.61 4.86
C THR A 41 -7.34 -18.19 3.39
N GLY A 42 -8.59 -18.04 2.96
CA GLY A 42 -8.94 -17.65 1.59
C GLY A 42 -8.59 -16.19 1.21
N ILE A 43 -8.36 -15.30 2.18
CA ILE A 43 -8.01 -13.89 1.92
C ILE A 43 -6.53 -13.58 2.14
N LYS A 44 -5.80 -14.42 2.89
CA LYS A 44 -4.39 -14.25 3.25
C LYS A 44 -3.49 -13.93 2.05
N GLY A 45 -3.63 -14.66 0.95
CA GLY A 45 -2.83 -14.44 -0.26
C GLY A 45 -3.03 -13.05 -0.86
N ALA A 46 -4.26 -12.51 -0.83
CA ALA A 46 -4.54 -11.17 -1.32
C ALA A 46 -3.89 -10.09 -0.44
N ILE A 47 -3.90 -10.28 0.89
CA ILE A 47 -3.26 -9.36 1.83
C ILE A 47 -1.74 -9.32 1.59
N ILE A 48 -1.10 -10.48 1.43
CA ILE A 48 0.33 -10.57 1.13
C ILE A 48 0.66 -9.85 -0.19
N ALA A 49 -0.12 -10.07 -1.24
CA ALA A 49 0.07 -9.40 -2.53
C ALA A 49 -0.01 -7.87 -2.40
N VAL A 50 -0.99 -7.35 -1.63
CA VAL A 50 -1.10 -5.91 -1.34
C VAL A 50 0.13 -5.40 -0.58
N ILE A 51 0.59 -6.10 0.47
CA ILE A 51 1.78 -5.70 1.23
C ILE A 51 3.01 -5.63 0.32
N CYS A 52 3.26 -6.66 -0.48
CA CYS A 52 4.40 -6.70 -1.38
C CYS A 52 4.35 -5.55 -2.39
N LEU A 53 3.19 -5.30 -3.01
CA LEU A 53 3.08 -4.24 -4.01
C LEU A 53 3.20 -2.84 -3.38
N VAL A 54 2.55 -2.60 -2.24
CA VAL A 54 2.67 -1.32 -1.51
C VAL A 54 4.13 -1.08 -1.07
N PHE A 55 4.82 -2.12 -0.60
CA PHE A 55 6.23 -2.01 -0.23
C PHE A 55 7.11 -1.65 -1.43
N VAL A 56 6.93 -2.33 -2.57
CA VAL A 56 7.62 -1.96 -3.82
C VAL A 56 7.31 -0.53 -4.23
N GLN A 57 6.06 -0.09 -4.13
CA GLN A 57 5.65 1.29 -4.45
C GLN A 57 6.30 2.32 -3.54
N LEU A 58 6.45 2.04 -2.25
CA LEU A 58 7.18 2.91 -1.32
C LEU A 58 8.67 3.00 -1.68
N LEU A 59 9.30 1.89 -2.09
CA LEU A 59 10.68 1.91 -2.58
C LEU A 59 10.84 2.70 -3.88
N LEU A 60 9.91 2.54 -4.83
CA LEU A 60 9.87 3.34 -6.06
C LEU A 60 9.72 4.83 -5.74
N GLY A 61 8.77 5.20 -4.88
CA GLY A 61 8.58 6.59 -4.44
C GLY A 61 9.80 7.17 -3.71
N ALA A 62 10.44 6.40 -2.83
CA ALA A 62 11.69 6.80 -2.17
C ALA A 62 12.83 7.00 -3.18
N THR A 63 12.91 6.13 -4.20
CA THR A 63 13.87 6.25 -5.31
C THR A 63 13.59 7.52 -6.12
N MET A 64 12.33 7.81 -6.46
CA MET A 64 11.93 9.01 -7.18
C MET A 64 12.27 10.30 -6.42
N ARG A 65 12.16 10.29 -5.08
CA ARG A 65 12.56 11.41 -4.23
C ARG A 65 14.07 11.60 -4.24
N HIS A 66 14.85 10.52 -4.16
CA HIS A 66 16.31 10.56 -4.12
C HIS A 66 16.96 10.91 -5.46
N GLN A 67 16.37 10.46 -6.58
CA GLN A 67 16.85 10.81 -7.92
C GLN A 67 16.32 12.17 -8.39
N HIS A 68 15.56 12.88 -7.54
CA HIS A 68 14.79 14.08 -7.89
C HIS A 68 13.84 13.89 -9.10
N ALA A 69 13.60 12.64 -9.53
CA ALA A 69 12.83 12.22 -10.70
C ALA A 69 11.33 12.52 -10.62
N GLY A 70 10.82 12.92 -9.44
CA GLY A 70 9.39 13.22 -9.29
C GLY A 70 8.86 14.41 -10.11
N LEU A 71 9.70 15.10 -10.91
CA LEU A 71 9.31 16.14 -11.87
C LEU A 71 9.71 15.79 -13.32
N ALA A 72 10.09 14.54 -13.59
CA ALA A 72 10.35 14.09 -14.95
C ALA A 72 9.09 14.17 -15.83
N ILE A 73 7.92 13.93 -15.23
CA ILE A 73 6.60 14.15 -15.83
C ILE A 73 5.87 15.15 -14.92
N TRP A 74 5.39 16.25 -15.49
CA TRP A 74 4.71 17.34 -14.78
C TRP A 74 3.21 17.47 -15.12
N ASP A 75 2.71 16.65 -16.03
CA ASP A 75 1.30 16.57 -16.41
C ASP A 75 0.62 15.30 -15.85
N PHE A 76 -0.71 15.38 -15.75
CA PHE A 76 -1.59 14.30 -15.33
C PHE A 76 -2.96 14.49 -16.02
N PRO A 77 -3.66 13.43 -16.48
CA PRO A 77 -3.36 11.99 -16.37
C PRO A 77 -2.33 11.45 -17.39
N LEU A 78 -2.09 12.20 -18.47
CA LEU A 78 -1.11 11.88 -19.50
C LEU A 78 0.33 12.13 -18.99
N ALA A 79 1.30 11.75 -19.80
CA ALA A 79 2.72 12.03 -19.61
C ALA A 79 3.27 12.64 -20.91
N HIS A 80 3.63 13.92 -20.87
CA HIS A 80 3.96 14.73 -22.06
C HIS A 80 2.87 14.68 -23.14
N GLY A 81 1.60 14.68 -22.73
CA GLY A 81 0.44 14.54 -23.64
C GLY A 81 0.23 13.12 -24.21
N GLN A 82 1.03 12.14 -23.81
CA GLN A 82 0.97 10.75 -24.28
C GLN A 82 0.53 9.81 -23.15
N VAL A 83 -0.14 8.70 -23.48
CA VAL A 83 -0.48 7.65 -22.48
C VAL A 83 0.78 6.92 -22.02
N TRP A 84 1.69 6.70 -22.96
CA TRP A 84 3.02 6.16 -22.74
C TRP A 84 4.02 7.03 -23.50
N PRO A 85 4.88 7.80 -22.81
CA PRO A 85 5.77 8.75 -23.46
C PRO A 85 6.89 8.02 -24.21
N ALA A 86 7.25 8.51 -25.39
CA ALA A 86 8.47 8.11 -26.08
C ALA A 86 9.71 8.40 -25.20
N MET A 87 10.68 7.49 -25.17
CA MET A 87 11.85 7.59 -24.28
C MET A 87 13.19 7.45 -25.01
N ASP A 88 13.17 7.60 -26.33
CA ASP A 88 14.37 7.75 -27.15
C ASP A 88 15.06 9.10 -26.85
N ALA A 89 16.31 9.22 -27.29
CA ALA A 89 17.13 10.38 -26.99
C ALA A 89 16.54 11.70 -27.51
N ALA A 90 15.86 11.69 -28.66
CA ALA A 90 15.28 12.90 -29.24
C ALA A 90 14.05 13.36 -28.43
N ALA A 91 13.16 12.43 -28.09
CA ALA A 91 11.99 12.73 -27.26
C ALA A 91 12.39 13.24 -25.86
N VAL A 92 13.40 12.62 -25.23
CA VAL A 92 13.86 13.04 -23.89
C VAL A 92 14.52 14.43 -23.94
N ALA A 93 15.25 14.75 -25.00
CA ALA A 93 15.79 16.10 -25.21
C ALA A 93 14.67 17.14 -25.32
N GLU A 94 13.63 16.85 -26.10
CA GLU A 94 12.44 17.70 -26.23
C GLU A 94 11.75 17.92 -24.87
N TYR A 95 11.61 16.87 -24.06
CA TYR A 95 11.04 17.00 -22.72
C TYR A 95 11.90 17.90 -21.82
N ASN A 96 13.23 17.82 -21.92
CA ASN A 96 14.11 18.70 -21.16
C ASN A 96 13.96 20.18 -21.57
N GLU A 97 13.81 20.45 -22.87
CA GLU A 97 13.56 21.79 -23.38
C GLU A 97 12.20 22.34 -22.91
N ASN A 98 11.14 21.54 -23.04
CA ASN A 98 9.79 21.90 -22.59
C ASN A 98 9.74 22.16 -21.08
N ARG A 99 10.46 21.35 -20.29
CA ARG A 99 10.59 21.53 -18.84
C ARG A 99 11.26 22.87 -18.49
N LEU A 100 12.31 23.24 -19.22
CA LEU A 100 13.03 24.49 -19.03
C LEU A 100 12.18 25.70 -19.43
N ALA A 101 11.41 25.59 -20.54
CA ALA A 101 10.46 26.61 -20.95
C ALA A 101 9.37 26.83 -19.90
N LEU A 102 8.78 25.75 -19.37
CA LEU A 102 7.78 25.82 -18.30
C LEU A 102 8.35 26.47 -17.03
N GLN A 103 9.58 26.13 -16.65
CA GLN A 103 10.24 26.79 -15.52
C GLN A 103 10.39 28.30 -15.71
N ARG A 104 10.80 28.74 -16.90
CA ARG A 104 10.95 30.17 -17.21
C ARG A 104 9.61 30.89 -17.13
N GLN A 105 8.55 30.28 -17.66
CA GLN A 105 7.20 30.84 -17.62
C GLN A 105 6.68 31.00 -16.18
N LEU A 106 6.81 29.97 -15.34
CA LEU A 106 6.34 30.05 -13.94
C LEU A 106 7.18 31.02 -13.09
N HIS A 107 8.48 31.17 -13.37
CA HIS A 107 9.31 32.22 -12.78
C HIS A 107 8.80 33.61 -13.15
N ALA A 108 8.51 33.85 -14.44
CA ALA A 108 8.02 35.14 -14.91
C ALA A 108 6.65 35.51 -14.30
N GLN A 109 5.86 34.52 -13.90
CA GLN A 109 4.57 34.71 -13.23
C GLN A 109 4.68 34.86 -11.69
N ASN A 110 5.90 34.93 -11.12
CA ASN A 110 6.17 34.89 -9.67
C ASN A 110 5.54 33.69 -8.93
N GLN A 111 5.07 32.66 -9.66
CA GLN A 111 4.42 31.49 -9.06
C GLN A 111 5.41 30.50 -8.44
N LEU A 112 6.71 30.67 -8.72
CA LEU A 112 7.79 29.89 -8.10
C LEU A 112 8.41 30.59 -6.89
N LEU A 113 7.91 31.75 -6.45
CA LEU A 113 8.44 32.47 -5.30
C LEU A 113 7.46 32.39 -4.11
N ASP A 114 7.98 32.34 -2.88
CA ASP A 114 7.19 32.53 -1.67
C ASP A 114 6.93 34.02 -1.39
N GLU A 115 6.13 34.32 -0.36
CA GLU A 115 5.82 35.70 0.05
C GLU A 115 7.07 36.49 0.48
N ALA A 116 8.19 35.81 0.74
CA ALA A 116 9.49 36.40 1.08
C ALA A 116 10.43 36.51 -0.14
N GLY A 117 9.99 36.13 -1.34
CA GLY A 117 10.79 36.21 -2.57
C GLY A 117 11.78 35.06 -2.78
N ASN A 118 11.71 33.99 -1.97
CA ASN A 118 12.56 32.80 -2.15
C ASN A 118 11.92 31.80 -3.12
N PRO A 119 12.73 31.04 -3.88
CA PRO A 119 12.21 30.00 -4.76
C PRO A 119 11.53 28.86 -3.97
N LYS A 120 10.21 28.70 -4.16
CA LYS A 120 9.38 27.63 -3.60
C LYS A 120 9.75 26.24 -4.14
N THR A 121 10.12 26.14 -5.42
CA THR A 121 10.43 24.86 -6.08
C THR A 121 11.19 25.07 -7.38
N PHE A 122 12.28 24.32 -7.57
CA PHE A 122 13.02 24.29 -8.82
C PHE A 122 12.50 23.17 -9.72
N LEU A 123 11.87 23.54 -10.83
CA LEU A 123 11.43 22.56 -11.82
C LEU A 123 12.60 21.87 -12.51
N ALA A 124 13.77 22.50 -12.62
CA ALA A 124 15.01 22.03 -13.21
C ALA A 124 16.18 22.42 -12.28
N THR A 125 16.82 21.40 -11.69
CA THR A 125 17.96 21.52 -10.78
C THR A 125 19.31 21.42 -11.49
N GLY A 126 19.38 21.83 -12.77
CA GLY A 126 20.59 21.77 -13.59
C GLY A 126 20.98 20.36 -14.07
N LYS A 127 20.21 19.32 -13.74
CA LYS A 127 20.36 17.96 -14.27
C LYS A 127 19.20 17.59 -15.18
N GLU A 128 19.53 17.14 -16.38
CA GLU A 128 18.57 16.70 -17.39
C GLU A 128 17.79 15.45 -16.94
N VAL A 129 16.52 15.40 -17.32
CA VAL A 129 15.71 14.18 -17.26
C VAL A 129 16.35 13.15 -18.18
N GLN A 130 16.69 11.98 -17.64
CA GLN A 130 17.06 10.78 -18.37
C GLN A 130 15.82 9.89 -18.59
N SER A 131 15.84 9.04 -19.62
CA SER A 131 14.76 8.07 -19.91
C SER A 131 14.36 7.23 -18.69
N TRP A 132 15.33 6.85 -17.85
CA TRP A 132 15.08 6.08 -16.63
C TRP A 132 14.17 6.79 -15.61
N HIS A 133 14.24 8.13 -15.52
CA HIS A 133 13.36 8.89 -14.62
C HIS A 133 11.90 8.84 -15.06
N VAL A 134 11.66 8.84 -16.38
CA VAL A 134 10.33 8.70 -16.98
C VAL A 134 9.78 7.29 -16.73
N TRP A 135 10.61 6.26 -16.90
CA TRP A 135 10.27 4.87 -16.55
C TRP A 135 9.85 4.71 -15.08
N LEU A 136 10.60 5.30 -14.14
CA LEU A 136 10.28 5.24 -12.71
C LEU A 136 8.90 5.83 -12.40
N GLN A 137 8.60 7.00 -12.96
CA GLN A 137 7.28 7.65 -12.82
C GLN A 137 6.16 6.76 -13.38
N MET A 138 6.35 6.21 -14.59
CA MET A 138 5.33 5.36 -15.21
C MET A 138 5.09 4.06 -14.44
N LEU A 139 6.16 3.43 -13.96
CA LEU A 139 6.05 2.21 -13.15
C LEU A 139 5.36 2.48 -11.80
N HIS A 140 5.61 3.65 -11.19
CA HIS A 140 4.91 4.08 -10.00
C HIS A 140 3.41 4.29 -10.27
N ARG A 141 3.04 5.00 -11.35
CA ARG A 141 1.63 5.21 -11.77
C ARG A 141 0.91 3.89 -12.01
N ILE A 142 1.50 2.99 -12.81
CA ILE A 142 0.90 1.68 -13.11
C ILE A 142 0.71 0.85 -11.84
N GLY A 143 1.73 0.80 -10.99
CA GLY A 143 1.61 0.02 -9.77
C GLY A 143 0.68 0.65 -8.72
N ALA A 144 0.44 1.97 -8.75
CA ALA A 144 -0.62 2.60 -7.97
C ALA A 144 -2.02 2.12 -8.42
N VAL A 145 -2.26 2.06 -9.73
CA VAL A 145 -3.51 1.49 -10.30
C VAL A 145 -3.65 0.02 -9.94
N ALA A 146 -2.59 -0.78 -10.09
CA ALA A 146 -2.59 -2.19 -9.70
C ALA A 146 -2.85 -2.38 -8.20
N THR A 147 -2.30 -1.51 -7.35
CA THR A 147 -2.56 -1.50 -5.91
C THR A 147 -4.04 -1.25 -5.61
N LEU A 148 -4.65 -0.26 -6.27
CA LEU A 148 -6.07 0.03 -6.10
C LEU A 148 -6.92 -1.19 -6.48
N VAL A 149 -6.66 -1.81 -7.64
CA VAL A 149 -7.38 -3.01 -8.10
C VAL A 149 -7.21 -4.18 -7.13
N LEU A 150 -6.00 -4.42 -6.62
CA LEU A 150 -5.76 -5.47 -5.63
C LEU A 150 -6.48 -5.22 -4.31
N VAL A 151 -6.50 -3.98 -3.83
CA VAL A 151 -7.20 -3.60 -2.60
C VAL A 151 -8.71 -3.72 -2.77
N LEU A 152 -9.28 -3.28 -3.90
CA LEU A 152 -10.70 -3.53 -4.21
C LEU A 152 -11.00 -5.03 -4.21
N SER A 153 -10.17 -5.83 -4.88
CA SER A 153 -10.32 -7.28 -4.93
C SER A 153 -10.24 -7.91 -3.53
N PHE A 154 -9.34 -7.42 -2.67
CA PHE A 154 -9.21 -7.82 -1.28
C PHE A 154 -10.47 -7.48 -0.47
N VAL A 155 -10.98 -6.25 -0.59
CA VAL A 155 -12.22 -5.81 0.08
C VAL A 155 -13.41 -6.67 -0.33
N VAL A 156 -13.57 -6.93 -1.63
CA VAL A 156 -14.63 -7.80 -2.16
C VAL A 156 -14.49 -9.22 -1.61
N LYS A 157 -13.29 -9.79 -1.60
CA LYS A 157 -13.03 -11.13 -1.02
C LYS A 157 -13.33 -11.16 0.49
N ALA A 158 -12.89 -10.16 1.25
CA ALA A 158 -13.17 -10.05 2.68
C ALA A 158 -14.69 -9.97 2.94
N ARG A 159 -15.40 -9.16 2.16
CA ARG A 159 -16.87 -9.02 2.24
C ARG A 159 -17.58 -10.35 1.96
N ARG A 160 -17.16 -11.07 0.92
CA ARG A 160 -17.75 -12.36 0.51
C ARG A 160 -17.44 -13.49 1.50
N ARG A 161 -16.26 -13.49 2.14
CA ARG A 161 -15.80 -14.59 3.01
C ARG A 161 -16.13 -14.38 4.49
N LEU A 162 -16.05 -13.15 4.99
CA LEU A 162 -16.23 -12.82 6.41
C LEU A 162 -17.57 -12.11 6.70
N GLY A 163 -18.24 -11.59 5.67
CA GLY A 163 -19.47 -10.82 5.80
C GLY A 163 -19.24 -9.32 6.00
N GLN A 164 -20.28 -8.51 5.76
CA GLN A 164 -20.18 -7.04 5.77
C GLN A 164 -20.06 -6.44 7.18
N ALA A 165 -20.75 -7.03 8.16
CA ALA A 165 -20.79 -6.52 9.52
C ALA A 165 -19.50 -6.81 10.32
N HIS A 166 -18.64 -7.70 9.81
CA HIS A 166 -17.43 -8.13 10.51
C HIS A 166 -16.42 -6.97 10.61
N ARG A 167 -15.82 -6.79 11.80
CA ARG A 167 -14.88 -5.68 12.07
C ARG A 167 -13.67 -5.68 11.11
N PHE A 168 -13.20 -6.86 10.70
CA PHE A 168 -12.13 -6.99 9.70
C PHE A 168 -12.52 -6.41 8.34
N THR A 169 -13.77 -6.60 7.89
CA THR A 169 -14.26 -6.05 6.63
C THR A 169 -14.41 -4.52 6.73
N LYS A 170 -14.80 -4.00 7.89
CA LYS A 170 -14.80 -2.54 8.13
C LYS A 170 -13.39 -1.96 8.04
N ALA A 171 -12.42 -2.65 8.63
CA ALA A 171 -11.02 -2.25 8.55
C ALA A 171 -10.47 -2.28 7.11
N SER A 172 -10.93 -3.20 6.26
CA SER A 172 -10.55 -3.20 4.84
C SER A 172 -11.19 -2.05 4.04
N TYR A 173 -12.37 -1.56 4.41
CA TYR A 173 -12.93 -0.31 3.84
C TYR A 173 -12.10 0.91 4.22
N VAL A 174 -11.60 0.97 5.46
CA VAL A 174 -10.68 2.04 5.88
C VAL A 174 -9.41 2.01 5.06
N LEU A 175 -8.82 0.82 4.84
CA LEU A 175 -7.64 0.67 3.99
C LEU A 175 -7.91 1.15 2.55
N LEU A 176 -9.07 0.81 1.97
CA LEU A 176 -9.45 1.30 0.64
C LEU A 176 -9.56 2.83 0.60
N ALA A 177 -10.19 3.44 1.60
CA ALA A 177 -10.29 4.89 1.71
C ALA A 177 -8.91 5.55 1.83
N MET A 178 -8.00 4.98 2.62
CA MET A 178 -6.61 5.46 2.72
C MET A 178 -5.86 5.37 1.38
N ILE A 179 -6.03 4.28 0.63
CA ILE A 179 -5.38 4.13 -0.70
C ILE A 179 -5.96 5.11 -1.72
N LEU A 180 -7.27 5.40 -1.68
CA LEU A 180 -7.87 6.46 -2.50
C LEU A 180 -7.31 7.84 -2.11
N GLY A 181 -7.21 8.13 -0.82
CA GLY A 181 -6.55 9.33 -0.31
C GLY A 181 -5.10 9.43 -0.77
N GLN A 182 -4.39 8.30 -0.85
CA GLN A 182 -3.02 8.22 -1.30
C GLN A 182 -2.88 8.54 -2.80
N ALA A 183 -3.78 8.01 -3.63
CA ALA A 183 -3.85 8.37 -5.05
C ALA A 183 -4.16 9.86 -5.23
N GLY A 184 -5.12 10.40 -4.47
CA GLY A 184 -5.46 11.82 -4.46
C GLY A 184 -4.28 12.71 -4.08
N MET A 185 -3.57 12.38 -3.00
CA MET A 185 -2.35 13.11 -2.61
C MET A 185 -1.24 12.96 -3.64
N GLY A 186 -1.08 11.81 -4.28
CA GLY A 186 -0.09 11.61 -5.34
C GLY A 186 -0.33 12.56 -6.52
N ILE A 187 -1.59 12.67 -6.97
CA ILE A 187 -2.01 13.62 -8.00
C ILE A 187 -1.76 15.06 -7.55
N TRP A 188 -2.17 15.39 -6.32
CA TRP A 188 -1.93 16.72 -5.74
C TRP A 188 -0.43 17.05 -5.75
N THR A 189 0.44 16.10 -5.42
CA THR A 189 1.90 16.32 -5.37
C THR A 189 2.47 16.75 -6.72
N ILE A 190 1.90 16.24 -7.83
CA ILE A 190 2.28 16.64 -9.19
C ILE A 190 1.75 18.04 -9.48
N LEU A 191 0.45 18.29 -9.21
CA LEU A 191 -0.22 19.56 -9.49
C LEU A 191 0.32 20.73 -8.65
N SER A 192 0.83 20.46 -7.44
CA SER A 192 1.42 21.46 -6.56
C SER A 192 2.92 21.69 -6.81
N ASN A 193 3.45 21.25 -7.96
CA ASN A 193 4.86 21.37 -8.31
C ASN A 193 5.82 20.77 -7.26
N LYS A 194 5.42 19.68 -6.57
CA LYS A 194 6.10 19.11 -5.39
C LYS A 194 6.19 20.07 -4.18
N ALA A 195 5.05 20.62 -3.74
CA ALA A 195 5.01 21.16 -2.38
C ALA A 195 5.53 20.10 -1.38
N ALA A 196 6.61 20.42 -0.65
CA ALA A 196 7.31 19.46 0.20
C ALA A 196 6.40 18.85 1.28
N ASP A 197 5.44 19.63 1.77
CA ASP A 197 4.44 19.22 2.76
C ASP A 197 3.51 18.14 2.21
N VAL A 198 3.00 18.34 0.98
CA VAL A 198 2.09 17.38 0.32
C VAL A 198 2.82 16.07 0.03
N ALA A 199 4.05 16.14 -0.48
CA ALA A 199 4.86 14.95 -0.74
C ALA A 199 5.18 14.17 0.55
N THR A 200 5.39 14.87 1.67
CA THR A 200 5.66 14.25 2.97
C THR A 200 4.41 13.58 3.54
N MET A 201 3.24 14.24 3.43
CA MET A 201 1.95 13.64 3.80
C MET A 201 1.62 12.41 2.96
N HIS A 202 1.93 12.45 1.66
CA HIS A 202 1.81 11.28 0.79
C HIS A 202 2.69 10.12 1.27
N VAL A 203 3.98 10.35 1.55
CA VAL A 203 4.85 9.28 2.06
C VAL A 203 4.36 8.73 3.40
N LEU A 204 3.92 9.60 4.31
CA LEU A 204 3.39 9.21 5.62
C LEU A 204 2.13 8.33 5.50
N LEU A 205 1.18 8.72 4.64
CA LEU A 205 -0.03 7.92 4.44
C LEU A 205 0.30 6.57 3.78
N GLY A 206 1.27 6.54 2.87
CA GLY A 206 1.76 5.29 2.28
C GLY A 206 2.34 4.34 3.34
N ALA A 207 3.11 4.87 4.28
CA ALA A 207 3.62 4.12 5.43
C ALA A 207 2.49 3.56 6.30
N ALA A 208 1.49 4.40 6.60
CA ALA A 208 0.32 4.00 7.38
C ALA A 208 -0.51 2.91 6.67
N CYS A 209 -0.63 2.96 5.34
CA CYS A 209 -1.30 1.91 4.55
C CYS A 209 -0.56 0.56 4.67
N LEU A 210 0.78 0.57 4.59
CA LEU A 210 1.59 -0.63 4.73
C LEU A 210 1.47 -1.22 6.15
N ALA A 211 1.56 -0.37 7.18
CA ALA A 211 1.41 -0.77 8.58
C ALA A 211 0.02 -1.38 8.84
N MET A 212 -1.05 -0.70 8.40
CA MET A 212 -2.42 -1.18 8.53
C MET A 212 -2.63 -2.54 7.84
N THR A 213 -2.13 -2.70 6.61
CA THR A 213 -2.23 -3.97 5.88
C THR A 213 -1.45 -5.09 6.56
N SER A 214 -0.29 -4.78 7.14
CA SER A 214 0.54 -5.73 7.89
C SER A 214 -0.14 -6.20 9.18
N VAL A 215 -0.79 -5.28 9.91
CA VAL A 215 -1.62 -5.62 11.08
C VAL A 215 -2.79 -6.52 10.67
N LEU A 216 -3.46 -6.23 9.54
CA LEU A 216 -4.53 -7.10 9.02
C LEU A 216 -4.02 -8.51 8.68
N LEU A 217 -2.81 -8.65 8.16
CA LEU A 217 -2.20 -9.96 7.92
C LEU A 217 -1.96 -10.72 9.24
N MET A 218 -1.41 -10.06 10.25
CA MET A 218 -1.16 -10.67 11.57
C MET A 218 -2.46 -11.12 12.23
N VAL A 219 -3.51 -10.29 12.16
CA VAL A 219 -4.87 -10.63 12.61
C VAL A 219 -5.40 -11.85 11.86
N ALA A 220 -5.31 -11.87 10.53
CA ALA A 220 -5.79 -12.99 9.72
C ALA A 220 -5.07 -14.31 10.06
N LYS A 221 -3.73 -14.25 10.22
CA LYS A 221 -2.92 -15.42 10.64
C LYS A 221 -3.29 -15.90 12.05
N ARG A 222 -3.54 -14.99 12.99
CA ARG A 222 -3.98 -15.34 14.34
C ARG A 222 -5.34 -16.03 14.33
N CYS A 223 -6.29 -15.51 13.56
CA CYS A 223 -7.62 -16.11 13.44
C CYS A 223 -7.58 -17.49 12.77
N GLU A 224 -6.76 -17.67 11.74
CA GLU A 224 -6.51 -18.98 11.11
C GLU A 224 -5.93 -19.98 12.11
N PHE A 225 -4.89 -19.58 12.86
CA PHE A 225 -4.24 -20.42 13.86
C PHE A 225 -5.20 -20.85 14.98
N VAL A 226 -5.92 -19.91 15.58
CA VAL A 226 -6.88 -20.19 16.67
C VAL A 226 -7.98 -21.14 16.19
N SER A 227 -8.48 -20.92 14.97
CA SER A 227 -9.49 -21.79 14.36
C SER A 227 -8.97 -23.21 14.12
N ASP A 228 -7.71 -23.36 13.70
CA ASP A 228 -7.11 -24.67 13.45
C ASP A 228 -6.90 -25.45 14.76
N VAL A 229 -6.37 -24.78 15.80
CA VAL A 229 -6.21 -25.38 17.13
C VAL A 229 -7.55 -25.84 17.71
N ALA A 230 -8.58 -24.98 17.66
CA ALA A 230 -9.92 -25.35 18.12
C ALA A 230 -10.49 -26.56 17.34
N GLY A 231 -10.27 -26.61 16.03
CA GLY A 231 -10.68 -27.74 15.19
C GLY A 231 -9.97 -29.05 15.52
N ARG A 232 -8.68 -28.99 15.88
CA ARG A 232 -7.90 -30.17 16.30
C ARG A 232 -8.34 -30.70 17.65
N LEU A 233 -8.64 -29.82 18.60
CA LEU A 233 -9.13 -30.20 19.94
C LEU A 233 -10.50 -30.89 19.85
N ALA A 234 -11.45 -30.30 19.12
CA ALA A 234 -12.76 -30.91 18.91
C ALA A 234 -12.67 -32.30 18.24
N LYS A 235 -11.72 -32.48 17.30
CA LYS A 235 -11.48 -33.79 16.66
C LYS A 235 -10.92 -34.82 17.65
N ARG A 236 -10.05 -34.42 18.58
CA ARG A 236 -9.49 -35.32 19.61
C ARG A 236 -10.56 -35.77 20.59
N GLU A 237 -11.36 -34.84 21.10
CA GLU A 237 -12.46 -35.13 22.02
C GLU A 237 -13.48 -36.12 21.39
N SER A 238 -13.82 -35.93 20.10
CA SER A 238 -14.69 -36.87 19.37
C SER A 238 -14.06 -38.25 19.13
N ALA A 239 -12.73 -38.37 19.17
CA ALA A 239 -12.03 -39.64 18.96
C ALA A 239 -11.79 -40.40 20.28
N GLU A 240 -11.75 -39.68 21.41
CA GLU A 240 -11.60 -40.25 22.76
C GLU A 240 -12.92 -40.74 23.35
N LEU A 241 -14.07 -40.25 22.88
CA LEU A 241 -15.38 -40.81 23.21
C LEU A 241 -15.57 -42.14 22.45
N PRO A 242 -15.48 -43.32 23.12
CA PRO A 242 -15.74 -44.59 22.47
C PRO A 242 -17.22 -44.64 22.08
N ASP A 243 -17.53 -45.37 21.02
CA ASP A 243 -18.89 -45.71 20.59
C ASP A 243 -19.62 -46.42 21.74
N ALA A 244 -20.26 -45.64 22.63
CA ALA A 244 -21.11 -46.13 23.70
C ALA A 244 -22.39 -46.81 23.17
N GLY A 245 -22.53 -46.95 21.84
CA GLY A 245 -23.62 -47.66 21.17
C GLY A 245 -23.30 -49.09 20.74
N ARG A 246 -22.09 -49.64 20.98
CA ARG A 246 -21.72 -51.01 20.55
C ARG A 246 -21.67 -52.09 21.65
N VAL A 247 -22.01 -51.78 22.90
CA VAL A 247 -21.90 -52.74 24.02
C VAL A 247 -23.23 -53.45 24.38
N THR A 248 -24.36 -53.16 23.71
CA THR A 248 -25.64 -53.83 24.01
C THR A 248 -26.30 -54.45 22.78
N ALA A 249 -25.62 -55.41 22.13
CA ALA A 249 -26.26 -56.32 21.17
C ALA A 249 -25.53 -57.67 21.05
N VAL A 250 -25.09 -58.26 22.17
CA VAL A 250 -24.80 -59.70 22.24
C VAL A 250 -25.16 -60.20 23.65
N ALA A 251 -26.46 -60.39 23.89
CA ALA A 251 -26.95 -61.32 24.90
C ALA A 251 -28.42 -61.64 24.58
N VAL A 252 -28.69 -62.95 24.54
CA VAL A 252 -29.96 -63.66 24.26
C VAL A 252 -30.23 -63.93 22.78
#